data_AF-A0A4Q3W4Q6-F1
#
_entry.id   AF-A0A4Q3W4Q6-F1
#
_cell.length_a   1.000
_cell.length_b   1.000
_cell.length_c   1.000
_cell.angle_alpha   90.00
_cell.angle_beta   90.00
_cell.angle_gamma   90.00
#
_symmetry.space_group_name_H-M   'P 1'
#
loop_
_entity.id
_entity.type
_entity.pdbx_description
1 polymer ?
#
loop_
_entity_poly.entity_id
_entity_poly.type
_entity_poly.pdbx_seq_one_letter_code
_entity_poly.pdbx_strand_id
1 'polypeptide(L)' 'MGKDKLRKFAEIDQLSNVYQLEEGMALRGQWAQKHFNNDRPIVLELACGKGEYTVNLAQLFPDKNFIGVDLKG' A
#
# COMPACT_ATOMS: atom_id res chain seq x y z
N MET A 1 6.40 -4.27 -24.81
CA MET A 1 6.27 -4.25 -23.33
C MET A 1 7.39 -5.13 -22.78
N GLY A 2 8.37 -4.56 -22.07
CA GLY A 2 9.63 -5.27 -21.72
C GLY A 2 9.42 -6.36 -20.66
N LYS A 3 10.12 -7.50 -20.81
CA LYS A 3 10.05 -8.66 -19.89
C LYS A 3 10.24 -8.28 -18.40
N ASP A 4 11.03 -7.25 -18.12
CA ASP A 4 11.26 -6.75 -16.75
C ASP A 4 10.03 -6.11 -16.12
N LYS A 5 9.14 -5.51 -16.92
CA LYS A 5 7.93 -4.89 -16.39
C LYS A 5 6.96 -5.96 -15.85
N LEU A 6 6.79 -7.05 -16.60
CA LEU A 6 5.93 -8.18 -16.19
C LEU A 6 6.45 -8.87 -14.93
N ARG A 7 7.78 -9.02 -14.81
CA ARG A 7 8.39 -9.60 -13.61
C ARG A 7 8.09 -8.75 -12.36
N LYS A 8 8.28 -7.42 -12.45
CA LYS A 8 8.00 -6.50 -11.35
C LYS A 8 6.54 -6.53 -10.89
N PHE A 9 5.60 -6.57 -11.84
CA PHE A 9 4.18 -6.71 -11.48
C PHE A 9 3.89 -8.04 -10.76
N ALA A 10 4.47 -9.15 -11.24
CA ALA A 10 4.29 -10.45 -10.59
C ALA A 10 4.88 -10.51 -9.17
N GLU A 11 5.98 -9.78 -8.92
CA GLU A 11 6.55 -9.66 -7.58
C GLU A 11 5.64 -8.83 -6.64
N ILE A 12 5.09 -7.72 -7.14
CA ILE A 12 4.15 -6.87 -6.40
C ILE A 12 2.88 -7.64 -6.02
N ASP A 13 2.37 -8.48 -6.93
CA ASP A 13 1.16 -9.28 -6.74
C ASP A 13 1.30 -10.34 -5.63
N GLN A 14 2.54 -10.73 -5.28
CA GLN A 14 2.81 -11.68 -4.20
C GLN A 14 2.95 -11.02 -2.82
N LEU A 15 2.97 -9.69 -2.75
CA LEU A 15 3.08 -8.98 -1.48
C LEU A 15 1.72 -8.99 -0.76
N SER A 16 1.68 -9.57 0.44
CA SER A 16 0.45 -9.69 1.24
C SER A 16 -0.15 -8.36 1.69
N ASN A 17 0.61 -7.28 1.59
CA ASN A 17 0.21 -5.92 1.93
C ASN A 17 -0.17 -5.08 0.69
N VAL A 18 -0.22 -5.69 -0.48
CA VAL A 18 -0.69 -5.06 -1.72
C VAL A 18 -2.11 -5.54 -2.01
N TYR A 19 -2.96 -4.60 -2.41
CA TYR A 19 -4.34 -4.87 -2.81
C TYR A 19 -4.55 -4.32 -4.22
N GLN A 20 -4.96 -5.16 -5.15
CA GLN A 20 -5.22 -4.77 -6.52
C GLN A 20 -6.69 -4.36 -6.72
N LEU A 21 -6.90 -3.13 -7.19
CA LEU A 21 -8.21 -2.62 -7.62
C LEU A 21 -9.32 -2.83 -6.58
N GLU A 22 -10.26 -3.74 -6.87
CA GLU A 22 -11.47 -4.02 -6.09
C GLU A 22 -11.15 -4.66 -4.73
N GLU A 23 -10.00 -5.32 -4.58
CA GLU A 23 -9.63 -6.01 -3.33
C GLU A 23 -9.58 -5.04 -2.14
N GLY A 24 -9.11 -3.81 -2.38
CA GLY A 24 -9.05 -2.76 -1.36
C GLY A 24 -10.43 -2.26 -0.93
N MET A 25 -11.48 -2.46 -1.73
CA MET A 25 -12.83 -1.99 -1.38
C MET A 25 -13.43 -2.76 -0.21
N ALA A 26 -13.01 -4.01 0.01
CA ALA A 26 -13.41 -4.79 1.20
C ALA A 26 -12.95 -4.15 2.52
N LEU A 27 -11.94 -3.28 2.47
CA LEU A 27 -11.36 -2.58 3.62
C LEU A 27 -11.89 -1.15 3.78
N ARG A 28 -12.84 -0.71 2.94
CA ARG A 28 -13.41 0.64 2.98
C ARG A 28 -13.91 1.01 4.38
N GLY A 29 -13.31 2.05 4.96
CA GLY A 29 -13.65 2.54 6.30
C GLY A 29 -13.16 1.65 7.45
N GLN A 30 -12.46 0.55 7.18
CA GLN A 30 -12.03 -0.45 8.17
C GLN A 30 -10.53 -0.79 8.06
N TRP A 31 -9.74 0.00 7.33
CA TRP A 31 -8.32 -0.25 7.10
C TRP A 31 -7.51 -0.38 8.40
N ALA A 32 -7.71 0.51 9.37
CA ALA A 32 -6.97 0.48 10.64
C ALA A 32 -7.26 -0.83 11.39
N GLN A 33 -8.53 -1.23 11.48
CA GLN A 33 -8.93 -2.41 12.26
C GLN A 33 -8.66 -3.72 11.53
N LYS A 34 -8.90 -3.81 10.21
CA LYS A 34 -8.82 -5.06 9.45
C LYS A 34 -7.46 -5.33 8.82
N HIS A 35 -6.70 -4.30 8.45
CA HIS A 35 -5.37 -4.47 7.87
C HIS A 35 -4.27 -4.26 8.90
N PHE A 36 -4.29 -3.11 9.60
CA PHE A 36 -3.24 -2.75 10.57
C PHE A 36 -3.47 -3.31 11.98
N ASN A 37 -4.65 -3.88 12.26
CA ASN A 37 -5.06 -4.41 13.56
C ASN A 37 -4.87 -3.43 14.72
N ASN A 38 -5.13 -2.15 14.48
CA ASN A 38 -5.04 -1.09 15.48
C ASN A 38 -6.06 0.04 15.22
N ASP A 39 -5.99 1.10 16.01
CA ASP A 39 -6.86 2.28 15.96
C ASP A 39 -6.10 3.57 15.62
N ARG A 40 -4.86 3.46 15.12
CA ARG A 40 -4.03 4.61 14.76
C ARG A 40 -4.56 5.35 13.53
N PRO A 41 -4.33 6.67 13.44
CA PRO A 41 -4.72 7.44 12.27
C PRO A 41 -4.02 6.95 11.02
N ILE A 42 -4.69 7.10 9.87
CA ILE A 42 -4.18 6.68 8.57
C ILE A 42 -3.77 7.91 7.76
N VAL A 43 -2.57 7.88 7.21
CA VAL A 43 -2.06 8.84 6.23
C VAL A 43 -2.07 8.17 4.85
N LEU A 44 -2.66 8.84 3.87
CA LEU A 44 -2.75 8.37 2.50
C LEU A 44 -1.76 9.14 1.61
N GLU A 45 -0.91 8.42 0.89
CA GLU A 45 -0.06 8.96 -0.16
C GLU A 45 -0.64 8.59 -1.53
N LEU A 46 -0.91 9.60 -2.35
CA LEU A 46 -1.38 9.43 -3.72
C LEU A 46 -0.19 9.51 -4.70
N ALA A 47 -0.19 8.62 -5.69
CA ALA A 47 0.90 8.46 -6.64
C ALA A 47 2.24 8.09 -5.96
N CYS A 48 2.20 7.07 -5.09
CA CYS A 48 3.36 6.66 -4.28
C CYS A 48 4.48 6.01 -5.11
N GLY A 49 4.26 5.72 -6.40
CA GLY A 49 5.23 5.03 -7.25
C GLY A 49 5.62 3.67 -6.65
N LYS A 50 6.87 3.53 -6.22
CA LYS A 50 7.38 2.30 -5.59
C LYS A 50 7.12 2.20 -4.08
N GLY A 51 6.53 3.22 -3.45
CA GLY A 51 6.21 3.23 -2.03
C GLY A 51 7.38 3.54 -1.09
N GLU A 52 8.57 3.88 -1.61
CA GLU A 52 9.75 4.18 -0.77
C GLU A 52 9.49 5.35 0.19
N TYR A 53 8.78 6.38 -0.26
CA TYR A 53 8.42 7.52 0.58
C TYR A 53 7.43 7.11 1.68
N THR A 54 6.36 6.39 1.33
CA THR A 54 5.37 5.84 2.26
C THR A 54 6.03 5.01 3.37
N VAL A 55 6.94 4.09 2.99
CA VAL A 55 7.61 3.18 3.93
C VAL A 55 8.52 3.96 4.89
N ASN A 56 9.30 4.91 4.38
CA ASN A 56 10.18 5.72 5.23
C ASN A 56 9.39 6.60 6.21
N LEU A 57 8.24 7.14 5.79
CA LEU A 57 7.35 7.87 6.71
C LEU A 57 6.76 6.96 7.79
N ALA A 58 6.38 5.73 7.46
CA ALA A 58 5.90 4.75 8.44
C ALA A 58 6.97 4.39 9.47
N GLN A 59 8.24 4.32 9.07
CA GLN A 59 9.36 4.11 10.01
C GLN A 59 9.58 5.32 10.92
N LEU A 60 9.45 6.54 10.39
CA LEU A 60 9.67 7.77 11.16
C LEU A 60 8.52 8.10 12.12
N PHE A 61 7.29 7.72 11.77
CA PHE A 61 6.07 7.98 12.54
C PHE A 61 5.35 6.68 12.89
N PRO A 62 5.89 5.89 13.85
CA PRO A 62 5.34 4.58 14.21
C PRO A 62 3.95 4.66 14.86
N ASP A 63 3.52 5.84 15.29
CA ASP A 63 2.21 6.14 15.85
C ASP A 63 1.09 6.31 14.80
N LYS A 64 1.43 6.21 13.50
CA LYS A 64 0.49 6.35 12.38
C LYS A 64 0.59 5.16 11.43
N ASN A 65 -0.51 4.89 10.74
CA ASN A 65 -0.55 3.93 9.64
C ASN A 65 -0.40 4.69 8.30
N PHE A 66 0.29 4.09 7.34
CA PHE A 66 0.49 4.71 6.02
C PHE A 66 0.01 3.77 4.91
N ILE A 67 -0.73 4.32 3.95
CA ILE A 67 -1.19 3.62 2.75
C ILE A 67 -0.70 4.41 1.54
N GLY A 68 0.01 3.73 0.62
CA GLY A 68 0.38 4.28 -0.68
C GLY A 68 -0.59 3.77 -1.75
N VAL A 69 -1.02 4.65 -2.64
CA VAL A 69 -1.88 4.30 -3.78
C VAL A 69 -1.23 4.78 -5.07
N ASP A 70 -1.07 3.86 -6.02
CA ASP A 70 -0.62 4.17 -7.39
C ASP A 70 -1.48 3.38 -8.40
N LEU A 71 -1.68 3.96 -9.59
CA LEU A 71 -2.47 3.36 -10.67
C LEU A 71 -1.58 2.67 -11.74
N LYS A 72 -0.27 2.94 -11.71
CA LYS A 72 0.70 2.50 -12.73
C LYS A 72 1.92 1.77 -12.16
N GLY A 73 1.98 1.61 -10.83
CA GLY A 73 3.07 0.94 -10.10
C GLY A 73 3.29 -0.48 -10.55
#